data_AF-A0A1Z9E1W6-F1
#
_entry.id   AF-A0A1Z9E1W6-F1
#
_cell.length_a   1.000
_cell.length_b   1.000
_cell.length_c   1.000
_cell.angle_alpha   90.00
_cell.angle_beta   90.00
_cell.angle_gamma   90.00
#
_symmetry.space_group_name_H-M   'P 1'
#
loop_
_entity.id
_entity.type
_entity.pdbx_description
1 polymer ?
#
loop_
_entity_poly.entity_id
_entity_poly.type
_entity_poly.pdbx_seq_one_letter_code
_entity_poly.pdbx_strand_id
1 'polypeptide(L)'
;MDTHFTVTSNVIDIPGHMNYSTYQLKGSWTDNYGRLGTVTCGGETKISNSNLAEISGICEITDEDKNKRWWSINRDKSDIELGVGKASQIEGEGIWKILNNIDCKYAVKHIEGFSYMKLNCNLNEEQHKILQR
;
A
#
# COMPACT_ATOMS: atom_id res chain seq x y z
N MET A 1 8.71 -1.51 -4.85
CA MET A 1 8.83 -1.48 -3.38
C MET A 1 8.21 -2.76 -2.84
N ASP A 2 8.95 -3.48 -2.02
CA ASP A 2 8.49 -4.67 -1.31
C ASP A 2 8.35 -4.33 0.18
N THR A 3 7.31 -4.84 0.82
CA THR A 3 6.99 -4.51 2.22
C THR A 3 6.73 -5.77 3.03
N HIS A 4 6.98 -5.66 4.33
CA HIS A 4 6.70 -6.69 5.32
C HIS A 4 6.07 -6.04 6.55
N PHE A 5 4.82 -6.38 6.86
CA PHE A 5 4.05 -5.71 7.90
C PHE A 5 3.11 -6.66 8.65
N THR A 6 2.76 -6.25 9.86
CA THR A 6 1.67 -6.84 10.64
C THR A 6 0.38 -6.06 10.42
N VAL A 7 -0.76 -6.75 10.51
CA VAL A 7 -2.10 -6.17 10.35
C VAL A 7 -2.86 -6.29 11.66
N THR A 8 -3.40 -5.17 12.14
CA THR A 8 -4.40 -5.16 13.21
C THR A 8 -5.71 -4.69 12.61
N SER A 9 -6.79 -5.43 12.82
CA SER A 9 -8.10 -5.10 12.26
C SER A 9 -9.21 -5.17 13.30
N ASN A 10 -10.18 -4.26 13.21
CA ASN A 10 -11.42 -4.32 13.98
C ASN A 10 -12.57 -4.63 13.02
N VAL A 11 -13.23 -5.77 13.20
CA VAL A 11 -14.27 -6.26 12.29
C VAL A 11 -15.65 -6.08 12.92
N ILE A 12 -16.59 -5.61 12.11
CA ILE A 12 -18.02 -5.53 12.40
C ILE A 12 -18.75 -6.33 11.32
N ASP A 13 -19.40 -7.42 11.73
CA ASP A 13 -20.31 -8.17 10.87
C ASP A 13 -21.68 -7.48 10.85
N ILE A 14 -22.20 -7.19 9.67
CA ILE A 14 -23.55 -6.68 9.44
C ILE A 14 -24.37 -7.83 8.86
N PRO A 15 -25.17 -8.53 9.68
CA PRO A 15 -25.84 -9.76 9.28
C PRO A 15 -26.65 -9.59 8.00
N GLY A 16 -26.42 -10.48 7.03
CA GLY A 16 -27.11 -10.48 5.74
C GLY A 16 -26.67 -9.38 4.77
N HIS A 17 -25.66 -8.57 5.08
CA HIS A 17 -25.24 -7.44 4.26
C HIS A 17 -23.74 -7.49 3.89
N MET A 18 -22.85 -7.30 4.87
CA MET A 18 -21.41 -7.15 4.63
C MET A 18 -20.59 -7.23 5.92
N ASN A 19 -19.30 -7.53 5.77
CA ASN A 19 -18.31 -7.28 6.82
C ASN A 19 -17.62 -5.93 6.58
N TYR A 20 -17.67 -5.07 7.59
CA TYR A 20 -16.90 -3.84 7.63
C TYR A 20 -15.71 -4.02 8.57
N SER A 21 -14.53 -3.54 8.17
CA SER A 21 -13.39 -3.50 9.07
C SER A 21 -12.54 -2.28 8.88
N THR A 22 -12.00 -1.75 9.98
CA THR A 22 -10.86 -0.83 9.93
C THR A 22 -9.58 -1.61 10.14
N TYR A 23 -8.49 -1.18 9.49
CA TYR A 23 -7.19 -1.80 9.64
C TYR A 23 -6.10 -0.78 9.95
N GLN A 24 -5.08 -1.24 10.65
CA GLN A 24 -3.79 -0.59 10.78
C GLN A 24 -2.70 -1.56 10.31
N LEU A 25 -1.81 -1.07 9.47
CA LEU A 25 -0.62 -1.78 9.00
C LEU A 25 0.60 -1.12 9.61
N LYS A 26 1.55 -1.92 10.11
CA LYS A 26 2.85 -1.41 10.55
C LYS A 26 3.94 -2.39 10.16
N GLY A 27 5.02 -1.87 9.60
CA GLY A 27 6.11 -2.71 9.16
C GLY A 27 7.28 -1.97 8.53
N SER A 28 7.98 -2.71 7.68
CA SER A 28 9.17 -2.26 6.96
C SER A 28 8.99 -2.37 5.45
N TRP A 29 9.83 -1.65 4.72
CA TRP A 29 9.87 -1.71 3.26
C TRP A 29 11.31 -1.66 2.75
N THR A 30 11.49 -2.16 1.53
CA THR A 30 12.71 -1.97 0.74
C THR A 30 12.34 -1.75 -0.73
N ASP A 31 13.24 -1.17 -1.52
CA ASP A 31 13.05 -0.99 -2.96
C ASP A 31 14.21 -1.55 -3.79
N ASN A 32 14.08 -1.43 -5.11
CA ASN A 32 15.06 -1.91 -6.07
C ASN A 32 16.32 -1.02 -6.18
N TYR A 33 16.42 0.03 -5.37
CA TYR A 33 17.58 0.92 -5.27
C TYR A 33 18.34 0.73 -3.95
N GLY A 34 17.93 -0.24 -3.13
CA GLY A 34 18.58 -0.56 -1.86
C GLY A 34 18.15 0.35 -0.71
N ARG A 35 17.15 1.22 -0.90
CA ARG A 35 16.59 2.04 0.17
C ARG A 35 15.67 1.19 1.04
N LEU A 36 15.52 1.57 2.31
CA LEU A 36 14.68 0.85 3.24
C LEU A 36 14.11 1.77 4.32
N GLY A 37 13.05 1.32 4.98
CA GLY A 37 12.54 2.06 6.11
C GLY A 37 11.29 1.48 6.69
N THR A 38 10.42 2.35 7.18
CA THR A 38 9.19 1.97 7.87
C THR A 38 7.95 2.42 7.10
N VAL A 39 6.89 1.63 7.25
CA VAL A 39 5.58 1.93 6.68
C VAL A 39 4.53 1.78 7.76
N THR A 40 3.64 2.76 7.84
CA THR A 40 2.42 2.69 8.65
C THR A 40 1.24 3.07 7.76
N CYS A 41 0.19 2.25 7.75
CA CYS A 41 -1.02 2.56 7.00
C CYS A 41 -2.25 2.45 7.90
N GLY A 42 -3.29 3.19 7.54
CA GLY A 42 -4.61 3.09 8.13
C GLY A 42 -5.69 3.17 7.05
N GLY A 43 -6.76 2.41 7.23
CA GLY A 43 -7.84 2.41 6.26
C GLY A 43 -9.01 1.51 6.64
N GLU A 44 -9.85 1.25 5.66
CA GLU A 44 -11.05 0.43 5.78
C GLU A 44 -11.14 -0.64 4.70
N THR A 45 -11.81 -1.73 5.03
CA THR A 45 -12.16 -2.81 4.11
C THR A 45 -13.65 -3.11 4.24
N LYS A 46 -14.31 -3.25 3.10
CA LYS A 46 -15.72 -3.61 2.98
C LYS A 46 -15.79 -4.90 2.18
N ILE A 47 -16.25 -5.98 2.81
CA ILE A 47 -16.41 -7.28 2.14
C ILE A 47 -17.90 -7.55 1.99
N SER A 48 -18.38 -7.57 0.75
CA SER A 48 -19.77 -7.92 0.47
C SER A 48 -20.03 -9.42 0.70
N ASN A 49 -21.31 -9.80 0.80
CA ASN A 49 -21.72 -11.22 0.85
C ASN A 49 -21.23 -12.06 -0.36
N SER A 50 -20.90 -11.42 -1.48
CA SER A 50 -20.33 -12.07 -2.66
C SER A 50 -18.80 -12.17 -2.61
N ASN A 51 -18.19 -11.99 -1.42
CA ASN A 51 -16.75 -11.98 -1.17
C ASN A 51 -15.97 -10.95 -1.99
N LEU A 52 -16.61 -9.85 -2.40
CA LEU A 52 -15.93 -8.76 -3.07
C LEU A 52 -15.39 -7.81 -2.00
N ALA A 53 -14.07 -7.64 -1.96
CA ALA A 53 -13.38 -6.76 -1.03
C ALA A 53 -13.06 -5.40 -1.67
N GLU A 54 -13.66 -4.34 -1.14
CA GLU A 54 -13.24 -2.96 -1.38
C GLU A 54 -12.27 -2.53 -0.28
N ILE A 55 -11.14 -1.93 -0.67
CA ILE A 55 -10.12 -1.45 0.27
C ILE A 55 -9.84 0.01 -0.05
N SER A 56 -9.79 0.85 0.99
CA SER A 56 -9.27 2.21 0.89
C SER A 56 -8.39 2.51 2.10
N GLY A 57 -7.32 3.28 1.91
CA GLY A 57 -6.45 3.67 3.01
C GLY A 57 -5.34 4.61 2.59
N ILE A 58 -4.64 5.13 3.60
CA ILE A 58 -3.47 6.00 3.46
C ILE A 58 -2.29 5.36 4.17
N CYS A 59 -1.12 5.44 3.57
CA CYS A 59 0.15 5.01 4.11
C CYS A 59 1.09 6.21 4.28
N GLU A 60 1.73 6.30 5.44
CA GLU A 60 2.95 7.08 5.65
C GLU A 60 4.15 6.13 5.54
N ILE A 61 5.08 6.47 4.67
CA ILE A 61 6.29 5.70 4.39
C ILE A 61 7.48 6.61 4.71
N THR A 62 8.40 6.13 5.54
CA THR A 62 9.60 6.88 5.96
C THR A 62 10.84 6.10 5.54
N ASP A 63 11.82 6.79 4.96
CA ASP A 63 13.13 6.23 4.57
C ASP A 63 14.18 6.33 5.69
N GLU A 64 15.38 5.81 5.42
CA GLU A 64 16.52 5.83 6.34
C GLU A 64 17.00 7.25 6.71
N ASP A 65 16.77 8.23 5.81
CA ASP A 65 17.11 9.64 5.97
C ASP A 65 15.99 10.45 6.64
N LYS A 66 14.91 9.77 7.08
CA LYS A 66 13.69 10.34 7.68
C LYS A 66 12.85 11.20 6.73
N ASN A 67 13.08 11.14 5.43
CA ASN A 67 12.15 11.72 4.46
C ASN A 67 10.88 10.88 4.42
N LYS A 68 9.74 11.56 4.38
CA LYS A 68 8.43 10.94 4.32
C LYS A 68 7.82 11.00 2.93
N ARG A 69 6.91 10.07 2.67
CA ARG A 69 6.01 10.08 1.52
C ARG A 69 4.68 9.45 1.90
N TRP A 70 3.61 9.98 1.33
CA TRP A 70 2.25 9.57 1.62
C TRP A 70 1.62 8.97 0.37
N TRP A 71 1.01 7.80 0.56
CA TRP A 71 0.41 7.02 -0.51
C TRP A 71 -1.04 6.73 -0.20
N SER A 72 -1.91 6.81 -1.21
CA SER A 72 -3.21 6.16 -1.15
C SER A 72 -3.09 4.72 -1.59
N ILE A 73 -3.89 3.84 -0.99
CA ILE A 73 -4.09 2.46 -1.43
C ILE A 73 -5.58 2.26 -1.64
N ASN A 74 -5.96 1.82 -2.84
CA ASN A 74 -7.34 1.53 -3.18
C ASN A 74 -7.44 0.20 -3.91
N ARG A 75 -8.55 -0.50 -3.70
CA ARG A 75 -8.93 -1.68 -4.49
C ARG A 75 -10.44 -1.65 -4.65
N ASP A 76 -10.88 -1.41 -5.88
CA ASP A 76 -12.30 -1.36 -6.23
C ASP A 76 -12.78 -2.69 -6.80
N LYS A 77 -14.12 -2.85 -6.92
CA LYS A 77 -14.75 -4.08 -7.41
C LYS A 77 -14.25 -4.55 -8.78
N SER A 78 -13.88 -3.63 -9.68
CA SER A 78 -13.33 -3.97 -11.00
C SER A 78 -11.92 -4.56 -10.95
N ASP A 79 -11.18 -4.29 -9.88
CA ASP A 79 -9.80 -4.73 -9.69
C ASP A 79 -9.73 -6.11 -8.96
N ILE A 80 -10.89 -6.67 -8.60
CA ILE A 80 -11.00 -7.96 -7.89
C ILE A 80 -10.69 -9.14 -8.81
N GLU A 81 -11.08 -9.08 -10.09
CA GLU A 81 -10.82 -10.15 -11.08
C GLU A 81 -9.33 -10.43 -11.31
N LEU A 82 -8.46 -9.44 -11.05
CA LEU A 82 -7.02 -9.53 -11.24
C LEU A 82 -6.23 -9.75 -9.95
N GLY A 83 -6.85 -9.65 -8.77
CA GLY A 83 -6.14 -9.80 -7.50
C GLY A 83 -5.19 -8.65 -7.16
N VAL A 84 -5.26 -7.51 -7.85
CA VAL A 84 -4.27 -6.42 -7.82
C VAL A 84 -4.96 -5.11 -7.46
N GLY A 85 -4.45 -4.36 -6.48
CA GLY A 85 -4.95 -3.02 -6.15
C GLY A 85 -4.10 -1.91 -6.81
N LYS A 86 -4.54 -0.66 -6.63
CA LYS A 86 -3.86 0.54 -7.09
C LYS A 86 -3.35 1.36 -5.91
N ALA A 87 -2.12 1.83 -5.99
CA ALA A 87 -1.56 2.74 -5.02
C ALA A 87 -0.97 3.94 -5.74
N SER A 88 -1.18 5.12 -5.17
CA SER A 88 -0.74 6.37 -5.77
C SER A 88 -0.01 7.22 -4.76
N GLN A 89 1.11 7.83 -5.15
CA GLN A 89 1.78 8.78 -4.27
C GLN A 89 1.05 10.12 -4.29
N ILE A 90 0.63 10.57 -3.11
CA ILE A 90 -0.02 11.86 -2.88
C ILE A 90 1.05 12.95 -2.80
N GLU A 91 2.05 12.75 -1.94
CA GLU A 91 3.09 13.73 -1.65
C GLU A 91 4.37 13.04 -1.17
N GLY A 92 5.53 13.68 -1.35
CA GLY A 92 6.83 13.18 -0.93
C GLY A 92 7.78 14.30 -0.52
N GLU A 93 8.69 13.98 0.38
CA GLU A 93 9.77 14.84 0.80
C GLU A 93 11.07 14.50 0.06
N GLY A 94 11.99 15.46 -0.03
CA GLY A 94 13.31 15.25 -0.62
C GLY A 94 13.27 14.62 -2.01
N ILE A 95 13.99 13.51 -2.16
CA ILE A 95 14.07 12.75 -3.42
C ILE A 95 12.72 12.17 -3.85
N TRP A 96 11.81 11.91 -2.93
CA TRP A 96 10.54 11.25 -3.22
C TRP A 96 9.57 12.13 -4.00
N LYS A 97 9.78 13.46 -4.04
CA LYS A 97 8.97 14.40 -4.84
C LYS A 97 8.86 14.01 -6.32
N ILE A 98 9.90 13.36 -6.86
CA ILE A 98 9.93 12.89 -8.26
C ILE A 98 8.84 11.85 -8.57
N LEU A 99 8.25 11.26 -7.53
CA LEU A 99 7.20 10.25 -7.62
C LEU A 99 5.81 10.79 -7.31
N ASN A 100 5.62 12.10 -7.08
CA ASN A 100 4.30 12.66 -6.82
C ASN A 100 3.34 12.39 -7.99
N ASN A 101 2.11 11.98 -7.68
CA ASN A 101 1.07 11.59 -8.63
C ASN A 101 1.39 10.36 -9.48
N ILE A 102 2.39 9.55 -9.10
CA ILE A 102 2.60 8.27 -9.76
C ILE A 102 1.52 7.27 -9.35
N ASP A 103 1.01 6.53 -10.34
CA ASP A 103 0.11 5.39 -10.12
C ASP A 103 0.87 4.07 -10.27
N CYS A 104 0.65 3.18 -9.32
CA CYS A 104 1.31 1.89 -9.25
C CYS A 104 0.31 0.78 -8.95
N LYS A 105 0.67 -0.43 -9.35
CA LYS A 105 -0.11 -1.64 -9.04
C LYS A 105 0.50 -2.31 -7.83
N TYR A 106 -0.33 -2.84 -6.94
CA TYR A 106 0.14 -3.62 -5.80
C TYR A 106 -0.57 -4.96 -5.68
N ALA A 107 0.12 -5.94 -5.12
CA ALA A 107 -0.44 -7.21 -4.72
C ALA A 107 -0.06 -7.51 -3.27
N VAL A 108 -0.96 -8.13 -2.52
CA VAL A 108 -0.77 -8.48 -1.10
C VAL A 108 -0.91 -9.99 -0.93
N LYS A 109 -0.03 -10.57 -0.12
CA LYS A 109 -0.13 -11.95 0.34
C LYS A 109 -0.03 -11.99 1.86
N HIS A 110 -0.96 -12.71 2.48
CA HIS A 110 -0.97 -12.95 3.92
C HIS A 110 -0.35 -14.31 4.24
N ILE A 111 0.47 -14.37 5.28
CA ILE A 111 0.96 -15.59 5.91
C ILE A 111 0.69 -15.52 7.42
N GLU A 112 0.93 -16.58 8.17
CA GLU A 112 0.73 -16.57 9.62
C GLU A 112 1.53 -15.45 10.29
N GLY A 113 0.81 -14.50 10.92
CA GLY A 113 1.37 -13.36 11.66
C GLY A 113 1.81 -12.16 10.81
N PHE A 114 1.98 -12.30 9.50
CA PHE A 114 2.57 -11.25 8.66
C PHE A 114 1.94 -11.14 7.27
N SER A 115 2.16 -10.00 6.64
CA SER A 115 1.72 -9.72 5.27
C SER A 115 2.87 -9.15 4.46
N TYR A 116 2.89 -9.52 3.19
CA TYR A 116 3.82 -9.00 2.20
C TYR A 116 3.03 -8.27 1.13
N MET A 117 3.40 -7.02 0.84
CA MET A 117 2.90 -6.30 -0.31
C MET A 117 4.04 -5.97 -1.24
N LYS A 118 3.83 -6.23 -2.52
CA LYS A 118 4.71 -5.81 -3.61
C LYS A 118 4.02 -4.71 -4.41
N LEU A 119 4.69 -3.59 -4.54
CA LEU A 119 4.29 -2.42 -5.31
C LEU A 119 5.16 -2.32 -6.57
N ASN A 120 4.51 -2.32 -7.73
CA ASN A 120 5.13 -2.19 -9.04
C ASN A 120 4.72 -0.87 -9.70
N CYS A 121 5.71 -0.03 -9.99
CA CYS A 121 5.56 1.31 -10.55
C CYS A 121 6.27 1.39 -11.90
N ASN A 122 5.63 1.98 -12.90
CA ASN A 122 6.26 2.24 -14.19
C ASN A 122 6.99 3.59 -14.12
N LEU A 123 8.30 3.54 -13.88
CA LEU A 123 9.16 4.72 -13.80
C LEU A 123 9.78 5.04 -15.15
N ASN A 124 10.01 6.32 -15.43
CA ASN A 124 10.80 6.76 -16.58
C ASN A 124 12.31 6.74 -16.26
N GLU A 125 13.15 6.92 -17.28
CA GLU A 125 14.61 6.88 -17.11
C GLU A 125 15.15 7.94 -16.15
N GLU A 126 14.55 9.12 -16.12
CA GLU A 126 14.96 10.21 -15.23
C GLU A 126 14.69 9.86 -13.77
N GLN A 127 13.50 9.34 -13.48
CA GLN A 127 13.12 8.81 -12.17
C GLN A 127 14.07 7.70 -11.71
N HIS A 128 14.39 6.74 -12.59
CA HIS A 128 15.38 5.70 -12.29
C HIS A 128 16.75 6.30 -11.92
N LYS A 129 17.26 7.24 -12.72
CA LYS A 129 18.57 7.89 -12.50
C LYS A 129 18.63 8.67 -11.19
N ILE A 130 17.54 9.33 -10.80
CA ILE A 130 17.47 10.08 -9.55
C ILE A 130 17.50 9.10 -8.37
N LEU A 131 16.67 8.05 -8.39
CA LEU A 131 16.51 7.12 -7.27
C LEU A 131 17.72 6.20 -7.04
N GLN A 132 18.58 6.02 -8.05
CA GLN A 132 19.84 5.29 -7.95
C GLN A 132 20.96 6.05 -7.23
N ARG A 133 20.77 7.33 -6.92
CA ARG A 133 21.72 8.15 -6.17
C ARG A 133 21.53 7.98 -4.68
#